data_AF-A0A9P6UJD9-F1
#
_entry.id   AF-A0A9P6UJD9-F1
#
_cell.length_a   1.000
_cell.length_b   1.000
_cell.length_c   1.000
_cell.angle_alpha   90.00
_cell.angle_beta   90.00
_cell.angle_gamma   90.00
#
_symmetry.space_group_name_H-M   'P 1'
#
loop_
_entity.id
_entity.type
_entity.pdbx_description
1 polymer ?
#
loop_
_entity_poly.entity_id
_entity_poly.type
_entity_poly.pdbx_seq_one_letter_code
_entity_poly.pdbx_strand_id
1 'polypeptide(L)'
;MSKLIFDTYEFIKRLTAAGMPLEQAEILSDQQARLIDERLATKNDLARLEVQIDEKFASLNKDMDARFESMNKDIDARFGSMNKDIDARFESMKKDTDTHFALASKDTDVKLSKLRDTLVAWVIGSFLAQTSLIVGLFKLLPTSSIG
;
A
#
# COMPACT_ATOMS: atom_id res chain seq x y z
N MET A 1 58.65 -21.62 0.34
CA MET A 1 59.59 -20.70 -0.31
C MET A 1 58.89 -20.15 -1.54
N SER A 2 58.49 -18.88 -1.49
CA SER A 2 57.91 -18.19 -2.64
C SER A 2 58.93 -18.24 -3.78
N LYS A 3 58.57 -18.93 -4.87
CA LYS A 3 59.28 -18.77 -6.14
C LYS A 3 59.02 -17.32 -6.53
N LEU A 4 59.98 -16.43 -6.28
CA LEU A 4 59.87 -15.02 -6.66
C LEU A 4 59.36 -14.98 -8.10
N ILE A 5 58.31 -14.19 -8.35
CA ILE A 5 57.65 -14.05 -9.66
C ILE A 5 58.68 -13.61 -10.72
N PHE A 6 59.79 -13.02 -10.25
CA PHE A 6 60.94 -12.60 -11.01
C PHE A 6 62.21 -13.31 -10.49
N ASP A 7 62.90 -14.03 -11.38
CA ASP A 7 64.18 -14.67 -11.07
C ASP A 7 65.33 -13.68 -11.31
N THR A 8 65.68 -12.95 -10.26
CA THR A 8 66.76 -11.94 -10.25
C THR A 8 68.09 -12.52 -10.75
N TYR A 9 68.41 -13.76 -10.41
CA TYR A 9 69.69 -14.39 -10.79
C TYR A 9 69.75 -14.71 -12.28
N GLU A 10 68.70 -15.31 -12.82
CA GLU A 10 68.61 -15.62 -14.26
C GLU A 10 68.57 -14.34 -15.10
N PHE A 11 67.92 -13.28 -14.59
CA PHE A 11 67.90 -11.96 -15.21
C PHE A 11 69.28 -11.28 -15.26
N ILE A 12 70.02 -11.26 -14.14
CA ILE A 12 71.39 -10.74 -14.09
C ILE A 12 72.28 -11.49 -15.09
N LYS A 13 72.20 -12.84 -15.11
CA LYS A 13 72.99 -13.67 -16.03
C LYS A 13 72.75 -13.32 -17.50
N ARG A 14 71.49 -13.06 -17.88
CA ARG A 14 71.13 -12.65 -19.25
C ARG A 14 71.66 -11.26 -19.59
N LEU A 15 71.58 -10.31 -18.66
CA LEU A 15 72.10 -8.95 -18.86
C LEU A 15 73.62 -8.95 -19.02
N THR A 16 74.35 -9.69 -18.19
CA THR A 16 75.81 -9.80 -18.31
C THR A 16 76.23 -10.52 -19.60
N ALA A 17 75.49 -11.57 -20.01
CA ALA A 17 75.73 -12.25 -21.29
C ALA A 17 75.49 -11.32 -22.50
N ALA A 18 74.62 -10.31 -22.37
CA ALA A 18 74.39 -9.28 -23.37
C ALA A 18 75.42 -8.13 -23.35
N GLY A 19 76.44 -8.21 -22.50
CA GLY A 19 77.52 -7.23 -22.40
C GLY A 19 77.32 -6.10 -21.37
N MET A 20 76.28 -6.18 -20.53
CA MET A 20 76.10 -5.25 -19.41
C MET A 20 77.12 -5.57 -18.29
N PRO A 21 77.80 -4.56 -17.70
CA PRO A 21 78.64 -4.76 -16.52
C PRO A 21 77.84 -5.38 -15.36
N LEU A 22 78.46 -6.32 -14.62
CA LEU A 22 77.79 -7.07 -13.55
C LEU A 22 77.14 -6.15 -12.50
N GLU A 23 77.85 -5.12 -12.03
CA GLU A 23 77.34 -4.17 -11.04
C GLU A 23 76.08 -3.43 -11.52
N GLN A 24 76.01 -3.10 -12.82
CA GLN A 24 74.83 -2.45 -13.39
C GLN A 24 73.66 -3.42 -13.52
N ALA A 25 73.92 -4.67 -13.89
CA ALA A 25 72.90 -5.71 -13.99
C ALA A 25 72.28 -6.06 -12.62
N GLU A 26 73.10 -6.10 -11.56
CA GLU A 26 72.65 -6.31 -10.19
C GLU A 26 71.75 -5.17 -9.70
N ILE A 27 72.18 -3.92 -9.86
CA ILE A 27 71.39 -2.75 -9.47
C ILE A 27 70.06 -2.71 -10.23
N LEU A 28 70.08 -2.93 -11.55
CA LEU A 28 68.86 -2.92 -12.36
C LEU A 28 67.90 -4.03 -11.94
N SER A 29 68.41 -5.24 -11.74
CA SER A 29 67.58 -6.38 -11.31
C SER A 29 66.98 -6.19 -9.92
N ASP A 30 67.72 -5.62 -8.97
CA ASP A 30 67.22 -5.31 -7.62
C ASP A 30 66.12 -4.25 -7.69
N GLN A 31 66.33 -3.16 -8.43
CA GLN A 31 65.31 -2.12 -8.59
C GLN A 31 64.04 -2.65 -9.27
N GLN A 32 64.19 -3.53 -10.27
CA GLN A 32 63.05 -4.12 -10.98
C GLN A 32 62.27 -5.10 -10.09
N ALA A 33 62.97 -5.89 -9.28
CA ALA A 33 62.34 -6.76 -8.28
C ALA A 33 61.55 -5.94 -7.23
N ARG A 34 62.12 -4.85 -6.72
CA ARG A 34 61.43 -3.93 -5.79
C ARG A 34 60.18 -3.31 -6.40
N LEU A 35 60.25 -2.83 -7.64
CA LEU A 35 59.10 -2.23 -8.33
C LEU A 35 57.96 -3.24 -8.54
N ILE A 36 58.30 -4.50 -8.84
CA ILE A 36 57.34 -5.60 -8.98
C ILE A 36 56.68 -5.90 -7.62
N ASP A 37 57.45 -5.97 -6.55
CA ASP A 37 56.93 -6.29 -5.20
C ASP A 37 56.09 -5.14 -4.60
N GLU A 38 56.50 -3.89 -4.82
CA GLU A 38 55.80 -2.72 -4.25
C GLU A 38 54.55 -2.29 -5.02
N ARG A 39 54.48 -2.55 -6.33
CA ARG A 39 53.38 -2.07 -7.18
C ARG A 39 52.40 -3.13 -7.66
N LEU A 40 52.73 -4.41 -7.56
CA LEU A 40 51.85 -5.48 -8.02
C LEU A 40 51.15 -6.15 -6.85
N ALA A 41 49.83 -6.27 -6.97
CA ALA A 41 49.05 -7.12 -6.08
C ALA A 41 49.46 -8.59 -6.29
N THR A 42 49.68 -9.30 -5.19
CA THR A 42 49.99 -10.73 -5.23
C THR A 42 48.73 -11.55 -5.42
N LYS A 43 48.89 -12.84 -5.79
CA LYS A 43 47.75 -13.78 -5.83
C LYS A 43 47.03 -13.90 -4.49
N ASN A 44 47.75 -13.74 -3.38
CA ASN A 44 47.16 -13.77 -2.04
C ASN A 44 46.30 -12.54 -1.78
N ASP A 45 46.70 -11.36 -2.27
CA ASP A 45 45.91 -10.14 -2.15
C ASP A 45 44.61 -10.26 -2.93
N LEU A 46 44.66 -10.83 -4.14
CA LEU A 46 43.47 -11.11 -4.95
C LEU A 46 42.56 -12.13 -4.28
N ALA A 47 43.09 -13.23 -3.75
CA ALA A 47 42.29 -14.23 -3.04
C ALA A 47 41.63 -13.64 -1.77
N ARG A 48 42.33 -12.76 -1.06
CA ARG A 48 41.75 -12.03 0.08
C ARG A 48 40.62 -11.10 -0.37
N LEU A 49 40.79 -10.43 -1.50
CA LEU A 49 39.79 -9.52 -2.05
C LEU A 49 38.54 -10.28 -2.54
N GLU A 50 38.72 -11.45 -3.14
CA GLU A 50 37.63 -12.36 -3.54
C GLU A 50 36.79 -12.78 -2.33
N VAL A 51 37.43 -13.25 -1.25
CA VAL A 51 36.74 -13.59 0.00
C VAL A 51 35.99 -12.39 0.57
N GLN A 52 36.60 -11.20 0.59
CA GLN A 52 35.94 -9.99 1.09
C GLN A 52 34.72 -9.58 0.24
N ILE A 53 34.78 -9.79 -1.08
CA ILE A 53 33.66 -9.54 -1.98
C ILE A 53 32.53 -10.53 -1.70
N ASP A 54 32.84 -11.82 -1.57
CA ASP A 54 31.86 -12.86 -1.27
C ASP A 54 31.16 -12.61 0.08
N GLU A 55 31.93 -12.24 1.11
CA GLU A 55 31.38 -11.88 2.42
C GLU A 55 30.45 -10.65 2.34
N LYS A 56 30.85 -9.61 1.59
CA LYS A 56 30.01 -8.43 1.37
C LYS A 56 28.74 -8.78 0.61
N PHE A 57 28.84 -9.61 -0.42
CA PHE A 57 27.69 -10.02 -1.23
C PHE A 57 26.72 -10.89 -0.42
N ALA A 58 27.23 -11.83 0.38
CA ALA A 58 26.43 -12.62 1.31
C ALA A 58 25.72 -11.74 2.35
N SER A 59 26.42 -10.73 2.89
CA SER A 59 25.83 -9.75 3.82
C SER A 59 24.73 -8.91 3.16
N LEU A 60 24.96 -8.43 1.92
CA LEU A 60 23.95 -7.69 1.15
C LEU A 60 22.71 -8.54 0.86
N ASN A 61 22.87 -9.80 0.47
CA ASN A 61 21.75 -10.71 0.24
C ASN A 61 20.93 -10.91 1.51
N LYS A 62 21.60 -11.12 2.66
CA LYS A 62 20.91 -11.26 3.95
C LYS A 62 20.14 -9.99 4.35
N ASP A 63 20.71 -8.81 4.10
CA ASP A 63 20.00 -7.53 4.34
C ASP A 63 18.79 -7.38 3.43
N MET A 64 18.92 -7.73 2.14
CA MET A 64 17.80 -7.73 1.20
C MET A 64 16.68 -8.68 1.62
N ASP A 65 17.01 -9.91 2.02
CA ASP A 65 16.02 -10.88 2.49
C ASP A 65 15.28 -10.36 3.74
N ALA A 66 16.02 -9.78 4.70
CA ALA A 66 15.43 -9.19 5.89
C ALA A 66 14.51 -7.99 5.58
N ARG A 67 14.90 -7.14 4.63
CA ARG A 67 14.07 -6.02 4.16
C ARG A 67 12.81 -6.51 3.44
N PHE A 68 12.93 -7.53 2.61
CA PHE A 68 11.79 -8.11 1.90
C PHE A 68 10.79 -8.73 2.87
N GLU A 69 11.27 -9.49 3.85
CA GLU A 69 10.44 -10.04 4.93
C GLU A 69 9.75 -8.94 5.74
N SER A 70 10.48 -7.87 6.09
CA SER A 70 9.90 -6.71 6.77
C SER A 70 8.82 -6.02 5.94
N MET A 71 9.03 -5.90 4.63
CA MET A 71 8.08 -5.28 3.71
C MET A 71 6.80 -6.11 3.60
N ASN A 72 6.91 -7.44 3.50
CA ASN A 72 5.76 -8.34 3.46
C ASN A 72 4.93 -8.23 4.74
N LYS A 73 5.57 -8.20 5.91
CA LYS A 73 4.87 -8.01 7.19
C LYS A 73 4.14 -6.67 7.27
N ASP A 74 4.74 -5.59 6.80
CA ASP A 74 4.09 -4.27 6.76
C ASP A 74 2.89 -4.28 5.81
N ILE A 75 3.01 -4.92 4.64
CA ILE A 75 1.93 -5.09 3.68
C ILE A 75 0.77 -5.89 4.32
N ASP A 76 1.05 -7.04 4.94
CA ASP A 76 0.03 -7.86 5.60
C ASP A 76 -0.67 -7.09 6.72
N ALA A 77 0.07 -6.34 7.53
CA ALA A 77 -0.48 -5.52 8.59
C ALA A 77 -1.39 -4.40 8.04
N ARG A 78 -0.97 -3.73 6.95
CA ARG A 78 -1.76 -2.69 6.28
C ARG A 78 -3.03 -3.24 5.66
N PHE A 79 -2.95 -4.38 4.96
CA PHE A 79 -4.14 -5.04 4.42
C PHE A 79 -5.10 -5.49 5.52
N GLY A 80 -4.57 -6.07 6.61
CA GLY A 80 -5.38 -6.45 7.76
C GLY A 80 -6.08 -5.24 8.42
N SER A 81 -5.39 -4.11 8.54
CA SER A 81 -5.98 -2.86 9.04
C SER A 81 -7.06 -2.31 8.09
N MET A 82 -6.78 -2.32 6.79
CA MET A 82 -7.71 -1.83 5.77
C MET A 82 -9.01 -2.65 5.75
N ASN A 83 -8.92 -3.98 5.86
CA ASN A 83 -10.10 -4.84 5.93
C ASN A 83 -10.96 -4.52 7.16
N LYS A 84 -10.33 -4.32 8.34
CA LYS A 84 -11.06 -3.92 9.55
C LYS A 84 -11.73 -2.56 9.42
N ASP A 85 -11.08 -1.59 8.77
CA ASP A 85 -11.68 -0.27 8.51
C ASP A 85 -12.88 -0.38 7.56
N ILE A 86 -12.76 -1.20 6.51
CA ILE A 86 -13.86 -1.47 5.57
C ILE A 86 -15.04 -2.12 6.30
N ASP A 87 -14.80 -3.15 7.12
CA ASP A 87 -15.85 -3.82 7.90
C ASP A 87 -16.55 -2.83 8.84
N ALA A 88 -15.78 -1.99 9.56
CA ALA A 88 -16.33 -0.99 10.46
C ALA A 88 -17.16 0.07 9.72
N ARG A 89 -16.70 0.54 8.56
CA ARG A 89 -17.44 1.47 7.71
C ARG A 89 -18.73 0.85 7.17
N PHE A 90 -18.69 -0.42 6.76
CA PHE A 90 -19.85 -1.11 6.26
C PHE A 90 -20.91 -1.29 7.35
N GLU A 91 -20.50 -1.66 8.57
CA GLU A 91 -21.41 -1.77 9.71
C GLU A 91 -22.03 -0.40 10.08
N SER A 92 -21.21 0.67 10.07
CA SER A 92 -21.72 2.03 10.27
C SER A 92 -22.74 2.42 9.19
N MET A 93 -22.44 2.16 7.92
CA MET A 93 -23.34 2.46 6.80
C MET A 93 -24.66 1.70 6.90
N LYS A 94 -24.61 0.44 7.32
CA LYS A 94 -25.81 -0.39 7.54
C LYS A 94 -26.67 0.21 8.65
N LYS A 95 -26.07 0.54 9.79
CA LYS A 95 -26.77 1.18 10.91
C LYS A 95 -27.39 2.52 10.50
N ASP A 96 -26.63 3.36 9.79
CA ASP A 96 -27.13 4.64 9.31
C ASP A 96 -28.33 4.44 8.36
N THR A 97 -28.23 3.49 7.44
CA THR A 97 -29.34 3.14 6.53
C THR A 97 -30.57 2.65 7.29
N ASP A 98 -30.41 1.76 8.26
CA ASP A 98 -31.51 1.24 9.08
C ASP A 98 -32.20 2.37 9.86
N THR A 99 -31.41 3.29 10.45
CA THR A 99 -31.97 4.44 11.18
C THR A 99 -32.70 5.41 10.24
N HIS A 100 -32.15 5.71 9.07
CA HIS A 100 -32.80 6.55 8.06
C HIS A 100 -34.09 5.93 7.55
N PHE A 101 -34.11 4.61 7.31
CA PHE A 101 -35.31 3.89 6.88
C PHE A 101 -36.39 3.93 7.97
N ALA A 102 -36.03 3.68 9.23
CA ALA A 102 -36.96 3.76 10.35
C ALA A 102 -37.55 5.17 10.51
N LEU A 103 -36.73 6.21 10.37
CA LEU A 103 -37.18 7.61 10.40
C LEU A 103 -38.13 7.91 9.23
N ALA A 104 -37.81 7.45 8.03
CA ALA A 104 -38.66 7.64 6.84
C ALA A 104 -40.00 6.92 6.97
N SER A 105 -40.01 5.69 7.49
CA SER A 105 -41.24 4.94 7.78
C SER A 105 -42.11 5.71 8.78
N LYS A 106 -41.52 6.18 9.89
CA LYS A 106 -42.25 6.95 10.91
C LYS A 106 -42.83 8.26 10.35
N ASP A 107 -42.05 8.99 9.55
CA ASP A 107 -42.53 10.22 8.91
C ASP A 107 -43.70 9.94 7.95
N THR A 108 -43.62 8.84 7.20
CA THR A 108 -44.69 8.39 6.30
C THR A 108 -45.96 8.04 7.08
N ASP A 109 -45.84 7.30 8.19
CA ASP A 109 -46.97 6.95 9.05
C ASP A 109 -47.66 8.20 9.63
N VAL A 110 -46.88 9.17 10.10
CA VAL A 110 -47.40 10.44 10.63
C VAL A 110 -48.15 11.22 9.54
N LYS A 111 -47.60 11.29 8.31
CA LYS A 111 -48.26 11.96 7.19
C LYS A 111 -49.56 11.26 6.80
N LEU A 112 -49.56 9.92 6.75
CA LEU A 112 -50.77 9.13 6.47
C LEU A 112 -51.85 9.34 7.53
N SER A 113 -51.49 9.40 8.81
CA SER A 113 -52.45 9.70 9.89
C SER A 113 -53.07 11.09 9.71
N LYS A 114 -52.25 12.11 9.44
CA LYS A 114 -52.75 13.48 9.22
C LYS A 114 -53.66 13.57 8.00
N LEU A 115 -53.34 12.87 6.93
CA LEU A 115 -54.18 12.78 5.73
C LEU A 115 -55.51 12.11 6.07
N ARG A 116 -55.48 10.97 6.77
CA ARG A 116 -56.69 10.28 7.24
C ARG A 116 -57.57 11.19 8.08
N ASP A 117 -57.02 11.86 9.09
CA ASP A 117 -57.77 12.74 9.99
C ASP A 117 -58.39 13.93 9.23
N THR A 118 -57.63 14.52 8.31
CA THR A 118 -58.09 15.63 7.46
C THR A 118 -59.22 15.18 6.53
N LEU A 119 -59.08 14.00 5.91
CA LEU A 119 -60.11 13.42 5.04
C LEU A 119 -61.39 13.11 5.83
N VAL A 120 -61.27 12.52 7.03
CA VAL A 120 -62.43 12.25 7.90
C VAL A 120 -63.18 13.55 8.23
N ALA A 121 -62.46 14.61 8.62
CA ALA A 121 -63.07 15.91 8.90
C ALA A 121 -63.79 16.49 7.67
N TRP A 122 -63.18 16.43 6.49
CA TRP A 122 -63.80 16.90 5.23
C TRP A 122 -65.03 16.09 4.83
N VAL A 123 -64.97 14.75 4.96
CA VAL A 123 -66.09 13.86 4.66
C VAL A 123 -67.28 14.14 5.58
N ILE A 124 -67.04 14.26 6.89
CA ILE A 124 -68.10 14.63 7.86
C ILE A 124 -68.70 15.99 7.51
N GLY A 125 -67.88 17.00 7.22
CA GLY A 125 -68.35 18.32 6.82
C GLY A 125 -69.20 18.30 5.54
N SER A 126 -68.81 17.51 4.55
CA SER A 126 -69.56 17.34 3.30
C SER A 126 -70.93 16.70 3.52
N PHE A 127 -71.01 15.63 4.34
CA PHE A 127 -72.29 15.01 4.69
C PHE A 127 -73.23 15.99 5.39
N LEU A 128 -72.74 16.74 6.38
CA LEU A 128 -73.54 17.75 7.09
C LEU A 128 -74.07 18.85 6.14
N ALA A 129 -73.25 19.28 5.18
CA ALA A 129 -73.67 20.24 4.17
C ALA A 129 -74.75 19.67 3.23
N GLN A 130 -74.57 18.44 2.73
CA GLN A 130 -75.56 17.76 1.89
C GLN A 130 -76.89 17.56 2.63
N THR A 131 -76.88 17.13 3.89
CA THR A 131 -78.11 16.97 4.68
C THR A 131 -78.81 18.30 4.92
N SER A 132 -78.06 19.36 5.19
CA SER A 132 -78.62 20.70 5.38
C SER A 132 -79.28 21.23 4.10
N LEU A 133 -78.66 20.98 2.95
CA LEU A 133 -79.19 21.34 1.64
C LEU A 133 -80.49 20.59 1.31
N ILE A 134 -80.55 19.27 1.57
CA ILE A 134 -81.76 18.46 1.37
C ILE A 134 -82.91 18.97 2.27
N VAL A 135 -82.65 19.24 3.55
CA VAL A 135 -83.68 19.77 4.48
C VAL A 135 -84.17 21.15 4.05
N GLY A 136 -83.27 22.02 3.60
CA GLY A 136 -83.62 23.33 3.05
C GLY A 136 -84.52 23.23 1.82
N LEU A 137 -84.19 22.34 0.88
CA LEU A 137 -85.01 22.08 -0.32
C LEU A 137 -86.38 21.51 0.04
N PHE A 138 -86.46 20.58 1.01
CA PHE A 138 -87.74 20.01 1.46
C PHE A 138 -88.67 21.08 2.06
N LYS A 139 -88.12 22.05 2.81
CA LYS A 139 -88.90 23.15 3.41
C LYS A 139 -89.40 24.16 2.38
N LEU A 140 -88.76 24.24 1.21
CA LEU A 140 -89.10 25.17 0.12
C LEU A 140 -90.09 24.58 -0.89
N LEU A 141 -90.38 23.27 -0.82
CA LEU A 141 -91.43 22.64 -1.61
C LEU A 141 -92.80 22.97 -0.98
N PRO A 142 -93.70 23.67 -1.68
CA PRO A 142 -95.04 23.93 -1.18
C PRO A 142 -95.76 22.59 -0.98
N THR A 143 -96.37 22.40 0.20
CA THR A 143 -97.35 21.33 0.44
C THR A 143 -98.61 21.60 -0.40
N SER A 144 -98.54 21.31 -1.70
CA SER A 144 -99.74 21.19 -2.52
C SER A 144 -100.48 19.93 -2.09
N SER A 145 -101.51 20.15 -1.26
CA SER A 145 -102.76 19.39 -1.14
C SER A 145 -102.70 17.90 -1.52
N ILE A 146 -102.79 17.03 -0.51
CA ILE A 146 -103.54 15.78 -0.66
C ILE A 146 -104.98 16.18 -0.98
N GLY A 147 -105.40 15.89 -2.20
CA GLY A 147 -106.78 15.73 -2.62
C GLY A 147 -106.82 14.45 -3.45
#